data_AF-A0A7T4YDI2-F1
#
_entry.id   AF-A0A7T4YDI2-F1
#
_cell.length_a   1.000
_cell.length_b   1.000
_cell.length_c   1.000
_cell.angle_alpha   90.00
_cell.angle_beta   90.00
_cell.angle_gamma   90.00
#
_symmetry.space_group_name_H-M   'P 1'
#
loop_
_entity.id
_entity.type
_entity.pdbx_description
1 polymer ?
#
loop_
_entity_poly.entity_id
_entity_poly.type
_entity_poly.pdbx_seq_one_letter_code
_entity_poly.pdbx_strand_id
1 'polypeptide(L)'
;MLKDAVRRAFDDERQADDMFRMLMDSETTTDLNRLAAALDALTPDADGRVDPEEVIRAVREPGQRIDEPATAQWVDTLAGSRPRCRPVDLDTLGQRVADAVNPFAARPPAVDRVLATLVGIDDIGPVEIEPELDLPLWQFLNEAAPDWMLPGIGDLQQDRVVGLATHAAFVEGVLVGANHQALGELRWRNVPIAPRWSPLRKFWQRTGGQFDIHPIRQWPADAALGAAALTPTPLASEAVVLFKTPLFRRYPDTVVYLYKAEADWSVPDPDEPLDESRKQYPTFPGRIGRDVAFFAFNVAPADLANYWVVLEEPPAGYRFYSRHDDQDRPIGSVADGAAHALETFARPVRVMIGKLELA
;
A
#
# COMPACT_ATOMS: atom_id res chain seq x y z
N MET A 1 -22.75 -40.16 -24.14
CA MET A 1 -23.94 -39.31 -24.40
C MET A 1 -25.20 -40.14 -24.61
N LEU A 2 -25.41 -40.85 -25.72
CA LEU A 2 -26.66 -41.60 -25.96
C LEU A 2 -26.88 -42.73 -24.92
N LYS A 3 -25.82 -43.50 -24.61
CA LYS A 3 -25.84 -44.54 -23.57
C LYS A 3 -26.22 -44.00 -22.18
N ASP A 4 -25.73 -42.81 -21.87
CA ASP A 4 -26.00 -42.15 -20.58
C ASP A 4 -27.43 -41.60 -20.51
N ALA A 5 -28.01 -41.20 -21.64
CA ALA A 5 -29.40 -40.77 -21.73
C ALA A 5 -30.37 -41.96 -21.54
N VAL A 6 -30.10 -43.09 -22.19
CA VAL A 6 -30.89 -44.33 -22.02
C VAL A 6 -30.81 -44.84 -20.58
N ARG A 7 -29.64 -44.76 -19.93
CA ARG A 7 -29.48 -45.13 -18.51
C ARG A 7 -30.24 -44.24 -17.52
N ARG A 8 -30.60 -43.02 -17.90
CA ARG A 8 -31.47 -42.16 -17.07
C ARG A 8 -32.95 -42.41 -17.32
N ALA A 9 -33.29 -42.98 -18.46
CA ALA A 9 -34.67 -43.28 -18.83
C ALA A 9 -35.21 -44.55 -18.16
N PHE A 10 -34.34 -45.51 -17.80
CA PHE A 10 -34.75 -46.79 -17.20
C PHE A 10 -34.16 -46.93 -15.79
N ASP A 11 -35.00 -47.31 -14.82
CA ASP A 11 -34.58 -47.53 -13.42
C ASP A 11 -33.77 -48.82 -13.23
N ASP A 12 -33.90 -49.81 -14.14
CA ASP A 12 -33.14 -51.06 -14.14
C ASP A 12 -31.97 -50.99 -15.15
N GLU A 13 -30.74 -51.15 -14.64
CA GLU A 13 -29.51 -51.08 -15.44
C GLU A 13 -29.46 -52.19 -16.52
N ARG A 14 -30.08 -53.36 -16.29
CA ARG A 14 -30.15 -54.42 -17.29
C ARG A 14 -31.11 -54.06 -18.43
N GLN A 15 -32.24 -53.45 -18.11
CA GLN A 15 -33.20 -52.99 -19.11
C GLN A 15 -32.63 -51.84 -19.94
N ALA A 16 -31.89 -50.92 -19.30
CA ALA A 16 -31.19 -49.85 -19.99
C ALA A 16 -30.14 -50.38 -20.98
N ASP A 17 -29.34 -51.37 -20.57
CA ASP A 17 -28.30 -51.95 -21.42
C ASP A 17 -28.90 -52.80 -22.57
N ASP A 18 -30.01 -53.52 -22.34
CA ASP A 18 -30.72 -54.26 -23.40
C ASP A 18 -31.43 -53.32 -24.39
N MET A 19 -32.03 -52.22 -23.91
CA MET A 19 -32.60 -51.18 -24.77
C MET A 19 -31.53 -50.49 -25.61
N PHE A 20 -30.38 -50.19 -25.00
CA PHE A 20 -29.24 -49.63 -25.72
C PHE A 20 -28.73 -50.58 -26.81
N ARG A 21 -28.70 -51.89 -26.56
CA ARG A 21 -28.39 -52.88 -27.62
C ARG A 21 -29.43 -52.89 -28.73
N MET A 22 -30.71 -52.78 -28.40
CA MET A 22 -31.80 -52.74 -29.40
C MET A 22 -31.75 -51.47 -30.26
N LEU A 23 -31.42 -50.32 -29.67
CA LEU A 23 -31.24 -49.04 -30.37
C LEU A 23 -29.99 -49.02 -31.25
N MET A 24 -28.95 -49.77 -30.86
CA MET A 24 -27.71 -49.91 -31.62
C MET A 24 -27.72 -51.16 -32.52
N ASP A 25 -28.86 -51.82 -32.67
CA ASP A 25 -29.02 -52.89 -33.65
C ASP A 25 -28.89 -52.31 -35.06
N SER A 26 -28.38 -53.13 -35.98
CA SER A 26 -28.09 -52.71 -37.34
C SER A 26 -29.35 -52.26 -38.09
N GLU A 27 -30.52 -52.84 -37.80
CA GLU A 27 -31.79 -52.46 -38.43
C GLU A 27 -32.37 -51.13 -37.93
N THR A 28 -32.15 -50.75 -36.66
CA THR A 28 -32.64 -49.49 -36.09
C THR A 28 -31.75 -48.31 -36.46
N THR A 29 -30.47 -48.57 -36.71
CA THR A 29 -29.48 -47.55 -37.12
C THR A 29 -29.44 -47.29 -38.62
N THR A 30 -30.01 -48.19 -39.45
CA THR A 30 -30.10 -48.02 -40.91
C THR A 30 -31.44 -47.46 -41.39
N ASP A 31 -32.50 -47.54 -40.60
CA ASP A 31 -33.80 -46.93 -40.88
C ASP A 31 -33.89 -45.55 -40.19
N LEU A 32 -33.93 -44.49 -41.01
CA LEU A 32 -33.94 -43.11 -40.51
C LEU A 32 -35.21 -42.80 -39.71
N ASN A 33 -36.34 -43.43 -40.04
CA ASN A 33 -37.59 -43.25 -39.31
C ASN A 33 -37.54 -43.88 -37.92
N ARG A 34 -36.94 -45.07 -37.80
CA ARG A 34 -36.72 -45.72 -36.49
C ARG A 34 -35.77 -44.91 -35.61
N LEU A 35 -34.66 -44.45 -36.17
CA LEU A 35 -33.69 -43.65 -35.44
C LEU A 35 -34.30 -42.32 -34.96
N ALA A 36 -35.03 -41.63 -35.83
CA ALA A 36 -35.66 -40.35 -35.49
C ALA A 36 -36.77 -40.48 -34.46
N ALA A 37 -37.61 -41.52 -34.58
CA ALA A 37 -38.65 -41.81 -33.59
C ALA A 37 -38.03 -42.14 -32.21
N ALA A 38 -36.95 -42.92 -32.18
CA ALA A 38 -36.26 -43.27 -30.95
C ALA A 38 -35.55 -42.09 -30.28
N LEU A 39 -34.93 -41.20 -31.06
CA LEU A 39 -34.30 -39.98 -30.52
C LEU A 39 -35.34 -39.00 -29.95
N ASP A 40 -36.47 -38.84 -30.63
CA ASP A 40 -37.57 -37.98 -30.16
C ASP A 40 -38.16 -38.51 -28.84
N ALA A 41 -38.37 -39.83 -28.73
CA ALA A 41 -38.85 -40.46 -27.50
C ALA A 41 -37.83 -40.39 -26.34
N LEU A 42 -36.54 -40.18 -26.64
CA LEU A 42 -35.49 -39.95 -25.64
C LEU A 42 -35.36 -38.47 -25.23
N THR A 43 -36.17 -37.58 -25.80
CA THR A 43 -36.21 -36.17 -25.40
C THR A 43 -36.93 -36.07 -24.06
N PRO A 44 -36.31 -35.50 -23.01
CA PRO A 44 -36.94 -35.40 -21.70
C PRO A 44 -38.16 -34.46 -21.74
N ASP A 45 -39.16 -34.77 -20.93
CA ASP A 45 -40.30 -33.89 -20.68
C ASP A 45 -39.92 -32.64 -19.85
N ALA A 46 -40.90 -31.78 -19.56
CA ALA A 46 -40.68 -30.55 -18.81
C ALA A 46 -40.07 -30.77 -17.41
N ASP A 47 -40.21 -31.98 -16.85
CA ASP A 47 -39.68 -32.38 -15.55
C ASP A 47 -38.37 -33.19 -15.67
N GLY A 48 -37.79 -33.28 -16.88
CA GLY A 48 -36.52 -33.92 -17.15
C GLY A 48 -36.56 -35.45 -17.14
N ARG A 49 -37.76 -36.05 -17.21
CA ARG A 49 -37.96 -37.50 -17.24
C ARG A 49 -38.24 -37.98 -18.66
N VAL A 50 -37.86 -39.22 -18.93
CA VAL A 50 -38.08 -39.89 -20.23
C VAL A 50 -39.04 -41.04 -19.98
N ASP A 51 -40.11 -41.16 -20.77
CA ASP A 51 -41.09 -42.25 -20.64
C ASP A 51 -40.55 -43.54 -21.29
N PRO A 52 -40.28 -44.60 -20.49
CA PRO A 52 -39.75 -45.85 -21.00
C PRO A 52 -40.68 -46.55 -22.01
N GLU A 53 -42.01 -46.44 -21.84
CA GLU A 53 -42.96 -47.11 -22.72
C GLU A 53 -43.07 -46.42 -24.08
N GLU A 54 -42.91 -45.09 -24.10
CA GLU A 54 -42.87 -44.32 -25.34
C GLU A 54 -41.64 -44.65 -26.18
N VAL A 55 -40.48 -44.81 -25.53
CA VAL A 55 -39.24 -45.27 -26.19
C VAL A 55 -39.41 -46.67 -26.79
N ILE A 56 -40.01 -47.60 -26.05
CA ILE A 56 -40.25 -48.98 -26.53
C ILE A 56 -41.19 -48.98 -27.73
N ARG A 57 -42.26 -48.19 -27.70
CA ARG A 57 -43.24 -48.07 -28.78
C ARG A 57 -42.61 -47.44 -30.04
N ALA A 58 -41.81 -46.38 -29.87
CA ALA A 58 -41.14 -45.68 -30.96
C ALA A 58 -40.16 -46.58 -31.74
N VAL A 59 -39.52 -47.53 -31.06
CA VAL A 59 -38.60 -48.51 -31.68
C VAL A 59 -39.35 -49.63 -32.40
N ARG A 60 -40.49 -50.10 -31.86
CA ARG A 60 -41.24 -51.24 -32.44
C ARG A 60 -42.15 -50.85 -33.61
N GLU A 61 -42.77 -49.68 -33.57
CA GLU A 61 -43.71 -49.20 -34.59
C GLU A 61 -43.32 -47.78 -35.03
N PRO A 62 -42.30 -47.64 -35.90
CA PRO A 62 -41.87 -46.33 -36.38
C PRO A 62 -42.97 -45.72 -37.28
N GLY A 63 -43.51 -44.58 -36.88
CA GLY A 63 -44.30 -43.74 -37.77
C GLY A 63 -43.40 -43.14 -38.86
N GLN A 64 -43.89 -43.03 -40.09
CA GLN A 64 -43.16 -42.41 -41.19
C GLN A 64 -43.03 -40.89 -40.93
N ARG A 65 -41.89 -40.46 -40.36
CA ARG A 65 -41.62 -39.07 -39.96
C ARG A 65 -40.63 -38.37 -40.87
N ILE A 66 -39.74 -39.13 -41.50
CA ILE A 66 -38.71 -38.69 -42.43
C ILE A 66 -39.05 -39.23 -43.82
N ASP A 67 -39.19 -38.30 -44.77
CA ASP A 67 -39.17 -38.61 -46.20
C ASP A 67 -37.71 -38.94 -46.58
N GLU A 68 -37.37 -40.23 -46.51
CA GLU A 68 -36.03 -40.73 -46.81
C GLU A 68 -35.52 -40.31 -48.20
N PRO A 69 -36.31 -40.37 -49.29
CA PRO A 69 -35.87 -39.87 -50.59
C PRO A 69 -35.50 -38.38 -50.57
N ALA A 70 -36.31 -37.52 -49.94
CA ALA A 70 -36.01 -36.09 -49.84
C ALA A 70 -34.76 -35.82 -48.99
N THR A 71 -34.58 -36.59 -47.92
CA THR A 71 -33.44 -36.46 -47.00
C THR A 71 -32.15 -36.95 -47.63
N ALA A 72 -32.19 -38.07 -48.35
CA ALA A 72 -31.06 -38.58 -49.13
C ALA A 72 -30.62 -37.56 -50.18
N GLN A 73 -31.57 -36.94 -50.88
CA GLN A 73 -31.28 -35.91 -51.88
C GLN A 73 -30.63 -34.67 -51.26
N TRP A 74 -31.06 -34.26 -50.06
CA TRP A 74 -30.45 -33.17 -49.30
C TRP A 74 -29.02 -33.50 -48.84
N VAL A 75 -28.79 -34.72 -48.34
CA VAL A 75 -27.45 -35.20 -47.94
C VAL A 75 -26.51 -35.27 -49.14
N ASP A 76 -26.97 -35.76 -50.29
CA ASP A 76 -26.20 -35.76 -51.54
C ASP A 76 -25.87 -34.33 -52.01
N THR A 77 -26.78 -33.38 -51.80
CA THR A 77 -26.56 -31.97 -52.12
C THR A 77 -25.48 -31.34 -51.23
N LEU A 78 -25.44 -31.70 -49.94
CA LEU A 78 -24.40 -31.29 -49.01
C LEU A 78 -23.05 -31.98 -49.30
N ALA A 79 -23.06 -33.26 -49.65
CA ALA A 79 -21.86 -34.03 -50.00
C ALA A 79 -21.23 -33.56 -51.33
N GLY A 80 -22.05 -33.15 -52.30
CA GLY A 80 -21.60 -32.59 -53.58
C GLY A 80 -21.10 -31.14 -53.48
N SER A 81 -21.52 -30.41 -52.47
CA SER A 81 -21.15 -29.00 -52.27
C SER A 81 -19.97 -28.86 -51.32
N ARG A 82 -18.75 -29.21 -51.78
CA ARG A 82 -17.55 -28.76 -51.06
C ARG A 82 -17.61 -27.24 -50.95
N PRO A 83 -17.61 -26.65 -49.73
CA PRO A 83 -17.62 -25.20 -49.60
C PRO A 83 -16.43 -24.66 -50.38
N ARG A 84 -16.68 -23.71 -51.28
CA ARG A 84 -15.64 -23.13 -52.13
C ARG A 84 -14.51 -22.66 -51.22
N CYS A 85 -13.31 -23.21 -51.41
CA CYS A 85 -12.13 -22.77 -50.67
C CYS A 85 -11.92 -21.28 -50.95
N ARG A 86 -12.29 -20.45 -49.98
CA ARG A 86 -12.00 -19.02 -50.04
C ARG A 86 -10.52 -18.86 -49.72
N PRO A 87 -9.71 -18.24 -50.58
CA PRO A 87 -8.31 -18.00 -50.26
C PRO A 87 -8.24 -17.20 -48.96
N VAL A 88 -7.41 -17.68 -48.04
CA VAL A 88 -7.14 -17.00 -46.77
C VAL A 88 -6.20 -15.85 -47.09
N ASP A 89 -6.58 -14.64 -46.67
CA ASP A 89 -5.71 -13.49 -46.71
C ASP A 89 -4.62 -13.66 -45.65
N LEU A 90 -3.41 -14.00 -46.11
CA LEU A 90 -2.26 -14.27 -45.25
C LEU A 90 -1.71 -13.01 -44.60
N ASP A 91 -1.90 -11.83 -45.22
CA ASP A 91 -1.46 -10.56 -44.66
C ASP A 91 -2.35 -10.17 -43.48
N THR A 92 -3.68 -10.27 -43.68
CA THR A 92 -4.65 -10.05 -42.60
C THR A 92 -4.47 -11.07 -41.47
N LEU A 93 -4.23 -12.34 -41.80
CA LEU A 93 -3.96 -13.37 -40.78
C LEU A 93 -2.66 -13.07 -40.03
N GLY A 94 -1.60 -12.72 -40.74
CA GLY A 94 -0.30 -12.36 -40.17
C GLY A 94 -0.41 -11.18 -39.21
N GLN A 95 -1.12 -10.14 -39.60
CA GLN A 95 -1.37 -8.98 -38.74
C GLN A 95 -2.12 -9.37 -37.47
N ARG A 96 -3.20 -10.17 -37.58
CA ARG A 96 -3.95 -10.63 -36.41
C ARG A 96 -3.13 -11.50 -35.46
N VAL A 97 -2.26 -12.35 -36.00
CA VAL A 97 -1.36 -13.16 -35.18
C VAL A 97 -0.32 -12.27 -34.48
N ALA A 98 0.27 -11.31 -35.20
CA ALA A 98 1.22 -10.35 -34.64
C ALA A 98 0.59 -9.51 -33.52
N ASP A 99 -0.62 -8.99 -33.74
CA ASP A 99 -1.38 -8.25 -32.73
C ASP A 99 -1.70 -9.14 -31.52
N ALA A 100 -1.99 -10.42 -31.73
CA ALA A 100 -2.31 -11.37 -30.68
C ALA A 100 -1.11 -11.72 -29.77
N VAL A 101 0.13 -11.53 -30.23
CA VAL A 101 1.37 -11.83 -29.47
C VAL A 101 2.23 -10.59 -29.21
N ASN A 102 1.73 -9.38 -29.48
CA ASN A 102 2.48 -8.14 -29.36
C ASN A 102 2.91 -7.89 -27.89
N PRO A 103 4.22 -7.85 -27.58
CA PRO A 103 4.72 -7.66 -26.22
C PRO A 103 4.54 -6.24 -25.68
N PHE A 104 4.25 -5.25 -26.54
CA PHE A 104 4.02 -3.86 -26.15
C PHE A 104 2.55 -3.53 -25.94
N ALA A 105 1.65 -4.45 -26.27
CA ALA A 105 0.24 -4.30 -25.94
C ALA A 105 0.04 -4.57 -24.44
N ALA A 106 -0.81 -3.77 -23.78
CA ALA A 106 -1.01 -3.87 -22.33
C ALA A 106 -1.53 -5.24 -21.87
N ARG A 107 -2.29 -5.95 -22.71
CA ARG A 107 -2.80 -7.30 -22.45
C ARG A 107 -3.20 -8.01 -23.75
N PRO A 108 -2.25 -8.61 -24.48
CA PRO A 108 -2.54 -9.27 -25.75
C PRO A 108 -3.30 -10.60 -25.52
N PRO A 109 -4.14 -11.04 -26.48
CA PRO A 109 -4.90 -12.29 -26.39
C PRO A 109 -4.10 -13.55 -26.03
N ALA A 110 -2.80 -13.59 -26.38
CA ALA A 110 -1.91 -14.69 -25.98
C ALA A 110 -1.75 -14.79 -24.46
N VAL A 111 -1.70 -13.66 -23.73
CA VAL A 111 -1.58 -13.64 -22.26
C VAL A 111 -2.82 -14.25 -21.63
N ASP A 112 -4.01 -13.86 -22.08
CA ASP A 112 -5.27 -14.43 -21.56
C ASP A 112 -5.38 -15.94 -21.84
N ARG A 113 -4.90 -16.39 -23.01
CA ARG A 113 -4.83 -17.82 -23.31
C ARG A 113 -3.92 -18.59 -22.36
N VAL A 114 -2.75 -18.04 -22.03
CA VAL A 114 -1.82 -18.68 -21.08
C VAL A 114 -2.38 -18.65 -19.66
N LEU A 115 -2.93 -17.52 -19.22
CA LEU A 115 -3.57 -17.39 -17.91
C LEU A 115 -4.74 -18.36 -17.75
N ALA A 116 -5.55 -18.58 -18.79
CA ALA A 116 -6.63 -19.57 -18.76
C ALA A 116 -6.15 -21.02 -18.53
N THR A 117 -4.85 -21.32 -18.74
CA THR A 117 -4.27 -22.64 -18.43
C THR A 117 -3.74 -22.75 -16.99
N LEU A 118 -3.63 -21.63 -16.27
CA LEU A 118 -3.07 -21.55 -14.93
C LEU A 118 -4.18 -21.25 -13.92
N VAL A 119 -4.52 -22.23 -13.07
CA VAL A 119 -5.58 -22.05 -12.07
C VAL A 119 -5.05 -21.21 -10.90
N GLY A 120 -5.71 -20.07 -10.63
CA GLY A 120 -5.39 -19.18 -9.49
C GLY A 120 -4.20 -18.24 -9.72
N ILE A 121 -3.76 -18.09 -10.97
CA ILE A 121 -2.74 -17.12 -11.37
C ILE A 121 -3.41 -16.13 -12.31
N ASP A 122 -3.56 -14.90 -11.86
CA ASP A 122 -4.24 -13.83 -12.58
C ASP A 122 -3.26 -12.94 -13.38
N ASP A 123 -1.96 -13.08 -13.09
CA ASP A 123 -0.86 -12.39 -13.75
C ASP A 123 0.39 -13.30 -13.83
N ILE A 124 1.02 -13.32 -15.01
CA ILE A 124 2.28 -14.04 -15.31
C ILE A 124 3.49 -13.11 -15.34
N GLY A 125 3.30 -11.84 -14.99
CA GLY A 125 4.37 -10.89 -14.76
C GLY A 125 5.39 -11.43 -13.75
N PRO A 126 6.65 -10.95 -13.81
CA PRO A 126 7.60 -11.24 -12.74
C PRO A 126 6.97 -10.88 -11.39
N VAL A 127 7.25 -11.66 -10.34
CA VAL A 127 6.81 -11.32 -8.97
C VAL A 127 7.53 -10.04 -8.56
N GLU A 128 6.92 -8.91 -8.86
CA GLU A 128 7.44 -7.60 -8.56
C GLU A 128 7.14 -7.28 -7.10
N ILE A 129 8.21 -7.06 -6.33
CA ILE A 129 8.11 -6.63 -4.95
C ILE A 129 8.24 -5.11 -4.86
N GLU A 130 7.50 -4.54 -3.91
CA GLU A 130 7.56 -3.12 -3.54
C GLU A 130 8.19 -3.01 -2.14
N PRO A 131 9.49 -3.33 -1.97
CA PRO A 131 10.11 -3.32 -0.64
C PRO A 131 10.15 -1.90 -0.09
N GLU A 132 9.81 -1.74 1.18
CA GLU A 132 9.98 -0.49 1.90
C GLU A 132 11.19 -0.61 2.82
N LEU A 133 12.17 0.28 2.62
CA LEU A 133 13.35 0.34 3.46
C LEU A 133 13.16 1.44 4.49
N ASP A 134 12.93 1.03 5.74
CA ASP A 134 12.81 1.94 6.89
C ASP A 134 14.20 2.43 7.33
N LEU A 135 14.83 3.23 6.47
CA LEU A 135 16.17 3.77 6.66
C LEU A 135 16.12 5.30 6.62
N PRO A 136 16.11 5.98 7.77
CA PRO A 136 16.14 7.45 7.82
C PRO A 136 17.52 7.96 7.36
N LEU A 137 17.57 8.56 6.17
CA LEU A 137 18.83 8.91 5.51
C LEU A 137 19.62 10.04 6.18
N TRP A 138 19.00 10.86 7.02
CA TRP A 138 19.67 12.00 7.67
C TRP A 138 20.88 11.58 8.49
N GLN A 139 20.85 10.39 9.12
CA GLN A 139 21.96 9.89 9.94
C GLN A 139 23.20 9.62 9.08
N PHE A 140 23.02 8.95 7.94
CA PHE A 140 24.12 8.68 7.00
C PHE A 140 24.73 9.99 6.46
N LEU A 141 23.89 10.98 6.17
CA LEU A 141 24.37 12.28 5.71
C LEU A 141 25.11 13.04 6.82
N ASN A 142 24.59 13.01 8.04
CA ASN A 142 25.22 13.63 9.21
C ASN A 142 26.59 13.01 9.54
N GLU A 143 26.73 11.69 9.38
CA GLU A 143 28.00 10.98 9.58
C GLU A 143 29.03 11.29 8.47
N ALA A 144 28.59 11.36 7.21
CA ALA A 144 29.48 11.55 6.08
C ALA A 144 29.83 13.03 5.80
N ALA A 145 28.85 13.93 5.93
CA ALA A 145 28.96 15.35 5.55
C ALA A 145 28.03 16.22 6.42
N PRO A 146 28.36 16.45 7.71
CA PRO A 146 27.52 17.25 8.62
C PRO A 146 27.31 18.69 8.14
N ASP A 147 28.27 19.26 7.40
CA ASP A 147 28.18 20.61 6.85
C ASP A 147 27.07 20.76 5.79
N TRP A 148 26.63 19.65 5.17
CA TRP A 148 25.50 19.66 4.22
C TRP A 148 24.16 19.72 4.93
N MET A 149 24.08 19.26 6.18
CA MET A 149 22.86 19.34 6.99
C MET A 149 22.61 20.75 7.48
N LEU A 150 23.67 21.40 7.97
CA LEU A 150 23.60 22.76 8.48
C LEU A 150 24.86 23.53 8.08
N PRO A 151 24.82 24.26 6.95
CA PRO A 151 25.91 25.13 6.56
C PRO A 151 26.23 26.14 7.67
N GLY A 152 27.51 26.34 7.97
CA GLY A 152 27.93 27.32 8.99
C GLY A 152 27.75 26.86 10.45
N ILE A 153 27.48 25.58 10.70
CA ILE A 153 27.39 25.01 12.06
C ILE A 153 28.64 25.24 12.92
N GLY A 154 29.81 25.37 12.28
CA GLY A 154 31.08 25.68 12.93
C GLY A 154 31.16 27.09 13.51
N ASP A 155 30.44 28.05 12.91
CA ASP A 155 30.48 29.46 13.31
C ASP A 155 29.50 29.77 14.46
N LEU A 156 28.59 28.84 14.75
CA LEU A 156 27.60 29.00 15.80
C LEU A 156 28.28 28.95 17.18
N GLN A 157 28.20 30.07 17.90
CA GLN A 157 28.72 30.19 19.26
C GLN A 157 28.03 29.21 20.22
N GLN A 158 28.75 28.79 21.25
CA GLN A 158 28.19 27.97 22.32
C GLN A 158 27.10 28.72 23.10
N ASP A 159 26.15 27.94 23.62
CA ASP A 159 25.00 28.38 24.42
C ASP A 159 24.10 29.36 23.64
N ARG A 160 23.80 28.97 22.39
CA ARG A 160 22.89 29.65 21.48
C ARG A 160 21.72 28.75 21.09
N VAL A 161 20.57 29.39 20.95
CA VAL A 161 19.34 28.80 20.43
C VAL A 161 18.96 29.55 19.15
N VAL A 162 18.66 28.81 18.09
CA VAL A 162 18.42 29.38 16.75
C VAL A 162 17.19 28.73 16.15
N GLY A 163 16.31 29.55 15.55
CA GLY A 163 15.17 29.08 14.76
C GLY A 163 15.57 28.87 13.31
N LEU A 164 15.24 27.71 12.76
CA LEU A 164 15.54 27.29 11.39
C LEU A 164 14.27 26.74 10.72
N ALA A 165 14.35 26.52 9.42
CA ALA A 165 13.31 25.84 8.64
C ALA A 165 13.89 24.61 7.94
N THR A 166 13.07 23.57 7.77
CA THR A 166 13.44 22.46 6.88
C THR A 166 13.40 22.90 5.41
N HIS A 167 14.29 22.33 4.60
CA HIS A 167 14.38 22.61 3.17
C HIS A 167 13.89 21.40 2.36
N ALA A 168 12.58 21.33 2.07
CA ALA A 168 11.97 20.17 1.40
C ALA A 168 12.63 19.83 0.06
N ALA A 169 12.94 20.82 -0.78
CA ALA A 169 13.59 20.57 -2.07
C ALA A 169 14.97 19.89 -1.94
N PHE A 170 15.67 20.10 -0.81
CA PHE A 170 16.94 19.44 -0.53
C PHE A 170 16.70 17.98 -0.14
N VAL A 171 15.77 17.76 0.80
CA VAL A 171 15.37 16.42 1.26
C VAL A 171 14.90 15.55 0.10
N GLU A 172 14.02 16.09 -0.73
CA GLU A 172 13.49 15.41 -1.92
C GLU A 172 14.60 15.11 -2.94
N GLY A 173 15.49 16.06 -3.22
CA GLY A 173 16.62 15.85 -4.12
C GLY A 173 17.56 14.74 -3.64
N VAL A 174 17.87 14.71 -2.34
CA VAL A 174 18.66 13.64 -1.72
C VAL A 174 17.94 12.29 -1.85
N LEU A 175 16.65 12.23 -1.55
CA LEU A 175 15.85 11.00 -1.66
C LEU A 175 15.75 10.51 -3.11
N VAL A 176 15.61 11.39 -4.10
CA VAL A 176 15.62 11.02 -5.52
C VAL A 176 16.97 10.40 -5.90
N GLY A 177 18.09 11.03 -5.52
CA GLY A 177 19.43 10.50 -5.77
C GLY A 177 19.68 9.15 -5.07
N ALA A 178 19.26 9.03 -3.82
CA ALA A 178 19.37 7.80 -3.04
C ALA A 178 18.56 6.67 -3.65
N ASN A 179 17.31 6.91 -4.06
CA ASN A 179 16.49 5.92 -4.75
C ASN A 179 17.13 5.51 -6.10
N HIS A 180 17.71 6.44 -6.84
CA HIS A 180 18.39 6.12 -8.10
C HIS A 180 19.53 5.11 -7.89
N GLN A 181 20.38 5.34 -6.89
CA GLN A 181 21.49 4.43 -6.56
C GLN A 181 20.99 3.11 -5.96
N ALA A 182 20.05 3.16 -5.02
CA ALA A 182 19.51 1.98 -4.36
C ALA A 182 18.79 1.04 -5.34
N LEU A 183 17.99 1.58 -6.26
CA LEU A 183 17.35 0.78 -7.30
C LEU A 183 18.37 0.18 -8.27
N GLY A 184 19.45 0.89 -8.58
CA GLY A 184 20.57 0.37 -9.39
C GLY A 184 21.21 -0.86 -8.75
N GLU A 185 21.56 -0.77 -7.46
CA GLU A 185 22.16 -1.87 -6.70
C GLU A 185 21.20 -3.06 -6.55
N LEU A 186 19.94 -2.81 -6.19
CA LEU A 186 18.96 -3.88 -6.01
C LEU A 186 18.68 -4.63 -7.33
N ARG A 187 18.63 -3.90 -8.46
CA ARG A 187 18.53 -4.52 -9.79
C ARG A 187 19.78 -5.29 -10.16
N TRP A 188 20.97 -4.78 -9.84
CA TRP A 188 22.22 -5.49 -10.05
C TRP A 188 22.28 -6.82 -9.27
N ARG A 189 21.68 -6.85 -8.08
CA ARG A 189 21.49 -8.07 -7.27
C ARG A 189 20.33 -8.98 -7.73
N ASN A 190 19.73 -8.70 -8.89
CA ASN A 190 18.62 -9.45 -9.46
C ASN A 190 17.37 -9.50 -8.55
N VAL A 191 17.13 -8.44 -7.77
CA VAL A 191 15.90 -8.30 -6.96
C VAL A 191 14.77 -7.85 -7.90
N PRO A 192 13.61 -8.55 -7.93
CA PRO A 192 12.53 -8.24 -8.85
C PRO A 192 11.69 -7.07 -8.34
N ILE A 193 12.20 -5.84 -8.47
CA ILE A 193 11.53 -4.63 -7.96
C ILE A 193 10.55 -4.07 -8.99
N ALA A 194 9.37 -3.69 -8.53
CA ALA A 194 8.37 -3.02 -9.35
C ALA A 194 8.93 -1.76 -10.06
N PRO A 195 8.64 -1.56 -11.36
CA PRO A 195 9.07 -0.37 -12.09
C PRO A 195 8.65 0.91 -11.38
N ARG A 196 9.57 1.88 -11.32
CA ARG A 196 9.34 3.22 -10.74
C ARG A 196 8.99 3.20 -9.24
N TRP A 197 9.18 2.08 -8.54
CA TRP A 197 9.03 2.04 -7.09
C TRP A 197 10.10 2.88 -6.38
N SER A 198 9.79 3.38 -5.18
CA SER A 198 10.69 4.20 -4.37
C SER A 198 10.88 3.55 -3.00
N PRO A 199 11.88 2.67 -2.83
CA PRO A 199 12.09 1.95 -1.58
C PRO A 199 12.49 2.86 -0.41
N LEU A 200 13.18 3.98 -0.68
CA LEU A 200 13.66 4.93 0.34
C LEU A 200 12.77 6.18 0.34
N ARG A 201 11.96 6.37 1.39
CA ARG A 201 11.05 7.53 1.49
C ARG A 201 11.17 8.30 2.80
N LYS A 202 12.11 7.92 3.66
CA LYS A 202 12.38 8.57 4.93
C LYS A 202 13.76 9.22 4.89
N PHE A 203 13.78 10.53 5.02
CA PHE A 203 14.99 11.26 5.29
C PHE A 203 15.12 11.48 6.78
N TRP A 204 14.10 12.02 7.44
CA TRP A 204 14.08 12.29 8.88
C TRP A 204 13.64 11.06 9.68
N GLN A 205 14.16 10.91 10.90
CA GLN A 205 13.69 9.90 11.83
C GLN A 205 12.50 10.44 12.63
N ARG A 206 11.32 10.40 12.02
CA ARG A 206 10.07 10.88 12.62
C ARG A 206 9.54 9.91 13.67
N THR A 207 9.14 10.42 14.83
CA THR A 207 8.60 9.61 15.93
C THR A 207 7.34 8.85 15.53
N GLY A 208 6.51 9.42 14.64
CA GLY A 208 5.31 8.77 14.12
C GLY A 208 5.54 7.88 12.90
N GLY A 209 6.80 7.67 12.48
CA GLY A 209 7.15 6.81 11.34
C GLY A 209 6.65 7.31 9.98
N GLN A 210 6.24 8.58 9.87
CA GLN A 210 5.74 9.15 8.63
C GLN A 210 6.83 9.18 7.55
N PHE A 211 6.41 9.09 6.29
CA PHE A 211 7.29 9.27 5.14
C PHE A 211 7.48 10.75 4.83
N ASP A 212 8.65 11.12 4.33
CA ASP A 212 8.93 12.50 3.91
C ASP A 212 8.46 12.77 2.48
N ILE A 213 8.32 11.74 1.65
CA ILE A 213 7.84 11.87 0.27
C ILE A 213 6.75 10.85 -0.07
N HIS A 214 5.87 11.23 -0.98
CA HIS A 214 5.08 10.26 -1.74
C HIS A 214 5.99 9.39 -2.62
N PRO A 215 5.59 8.16 -2.98
CA PRO A 215 6.28 7.39 -4.00
C PRO A 215 6.52 8.23 -5.27
N ILE A 216 7.75 8.22 -5.80
CA ILE A 216 8.15 9.11 -6.91
C ILE A 216 7.27 8.86 -8.15
N ARG A 217 6.74 7.64 -8.34
CA ARG A 217 5.78 7.33 -9.42
C ARG A 217 4.48 8.15 -9.36
N GLN A 218 4.13 8.71 -8.21
CA GLN A 218 2.92 9.50 -7.97
C GLN A 218 3.16 11.00 -8.10
N TRP A 219 4.41 11.43 -8.30
CA TRP A 219 4.74 12.85 -8.39
C TRP A 219 4.15 13.45 -9.68
N PRO A 220 3.52 14.64 -9.62
CA PRO A 220 3.11 15.35 -10.82
C PRO A 220 4.32 15.69 -11.69
N ALA A 221 4.20 15.54 -13.02
CA ALA A 221 5.31 15.70 -13.95
C ALA A 221 5.86 17.14 -14.02
N ASP A 222 5.03 18.12 -13.68
CA ASP A 222 5.31 19.56 -13.69
C ASP A 222 5.59 20.13 -12.28
N ALA A 223 5.54 19.29 -11.24
CA ALA A 223 5.84 19.74 -9.89
C ALA A 223 7.36 19.97 -9.71
N ALA A 224 7.72 21.17 -9.24
CA ALA A 224 9.07 21.47 -8.80
C ALA A 224 9.38 20.78 -7.46
N LEU A 225 10.67 20.53 -7.20
CA LEU A 225 11.12 20.09 -5.88
C LEU A 225 10.77 21.15 -4.82
N GLY A 226 10.36 20.70 -3.64
CA GLY A 226 9.84 21.48 -2.53
C GLY A 226 8.34 21.77 -2.62
N ALA A 227 7.64 21.28 -3.65
CA ALA A 227 6.21 21.45 -3.77
C ALA A 227 5.47 20.55 -2.77
N ALA A 228 4.45 21.11 -2.09
CA ALA A 228 3.64 20.38 -1.12
C ALA A 228 2.96 19.11 -1.68
N ALA A 229 2.77 19.03 -3.00
CA ALA A 229 2.22 17.85 -3.67
C ALA A 229 3.16 16.62 -3.63
N LEU A 230 4.44 16.80 -3.30
CA LEU A 230 5.44 15.73 -3.24
C LEU A 230 5.51 15.08 -1.85
N THR A 231 4.93 15.73 -0.83
CA THR A 231 5.02 15.35 0.58
C THR A 231 3.65 14.94 1.15
N PRO A 232 3.56 13.86 1.95
CA PRO A 232 2.29 13.42 2.53
C PRO A 232 1.80 14.31 3.69
N THR A 233 2.67 15.12 4.27
CA THR A 233 2.33 16.06 5.35
C THR A 233 2.09 17.45 4.74
N PRO A 234 1.02 18.17 5.16
CA PRO A 234 0.63 19.45 4.55
C PRO A 234 1.64 20.60 4.73
N LEU A 235 2.66 20.44 5.57
CA LEU A 235 3.72 21.43 5.77
C LEU A 235 4.93 21.07 4.91
N ALA A 236 5.09 21.78 3.78
CA ALA A 236 6.29 21.68 2.94
C ALA A 236 7.57 22.14 3.67
N SER A 237 7.44 22.95 4.72
CA SER A 237 8.54 23.37 5.59
C SER A 237 8.09 23.36 7.04
N GLU A 238 8.90 22.75 7.91
CA GLU A 238 8.67 22.63 9.34
C GLU A 238 9.66 23.52 10.09
N ALA A 239 9.21 24.11 11.20
CA ALA A 239 10.06 24.87 12.10
C ALA A 239 11.03 23.94 12.84
N VAL A 240 12.30 24.32 12.91
CA VAL A 240 13.34 23.57 13.62
C VAL A 240 14.00 24.49 14.64
N VAL A 241 14.07 24.04 15.90
CA VAL A 241 14.83 24.75 16.94
C VAL A 241 16.16 24.05 17.14
N LEU A 242 17.24 24.78 16.90
CA LEU A 242 18.61 24.32 17.06
C LEU A 242 19.18 24.85 18.38
N PHE A 243 19.86 23.97 19.10
CA PHE A 243 20.59 24.30 20.32
C PHE A 243 22.06 23.92 20.15
N LYS A 244 22.95 24.91 20.30
CA LYS A 244 24.39 24.67 20.45
C LYS A 244 24.73 24.72 21.93
N THR A 245 24.65 23.60 22.63
CA THR A 245 24.91 23.55 24.08
C THR A 245 25.30 22.14 24.54
N PRO A 246 26.14 22.01 25.59
CA PRO A 246 26.40 20.73 26.22
C PRO A 246 25.21 20.19 27.05
N LEU A 247 24.11 20.96 27.22
CA LEU A 247 22.96 20.59 28.07
C LEU A 247 22.44 19.18 27.78
N PHE A 248 22.08 18.89 26.53
CA PHE A 248 21.51 17.60 26.11
C PHE A 248 22.50 16.42 26.16
N ARG A 249 23.79 16.70 26.38
CA ARG A 249 24.78 15.67 26.68
C ARG A 249 24.81 15.36 28.18
N ARG A 250 24.62 16.37 29.03
CA ARG A 250 24.63 16.23 30.49
C ARG A 250 23.29 15.74 31.04
N TYR A 251 22.20 16.14 30.38
CA TYR A 251 20.82 15.80 30.71
C TYR A 251 20.12 15.31 29.44
N PRO A 252 20.34 14.03 29.05
CA PRO A 252 19.77 13.49 27.81
C PRO A 252 18.24 13.38 27.84
N ASP A 253 17.65 13.27 29.03
CA ASP A 253 16.21 13.10 29.22
C ASP A 253 15.44 14.42 29.31
N THR A 254 16.08 15.56 29.03
CA THR A 254 15.40 16.87 29.01
C THR A 254 14.26 16.85 28.01
N VAL A 255 13.05 17.19 28.48
CA VAL A 255 11.85 17.27 27.65
C VAL A 255 11.85 18.60 26.94
N VAL A 256 11.69 18.57 25.61
CA VAL A 256 11.64 19.77 24.76
C VAL A 256 10.30 19.84 24.06
N TYR A 257 9.62 20.97 24.14
CA TYR A 257 8.38 21.23 23.42
C TYR A 257 8.20 22.72 23.15
N LEU A 258 7.32 23.05 22.20
CA LEU A 258 6.83 24.40 22.00
C LEU A 258 5.57 24.62 22.85
N TYR A 259 5.45 25.78 23.47
CA TYR A 259 4.25 26.20 24.19
C TYR A 259 3.72 27.49 23.60
N LYS A 260 2.48 27.46 23.08
CA LYS A 260 1.88 28.62 22.41
C LYS A 260 1.81 29.80 23.39
N ALA A 261 2.42 30.94 23.05
CA ALA A 261 2.42 32.13 23.91
C ALA A 261 1.05 32.82 23.92
N GLU A 262 0.74 33.49 25.03
CA GLU A 262 -0.35 34.46 25.06
C GLU A 262 0.00 35.70 24.24
N ALA A 263 -1.01 36.48 23.84
CA ALA A 263 -0.81 37.71 23.06
C ALA A 263 0.11 38.72 23.77
N ASP A 264 0.08 38.77 25.10
CA ASP A 264 0.88 39.64 25.94
C ASP A 264 2.26 39.07 26.31
N TRP A 265 2.56 37.82 25.91
CA TRP A 265 3.79 37.11 26.29
C TRP A 265 3.98 37.01 27.81
N SER A 266 2.89 36.95 28.56
CA SER A 266 2.93 36.64 30.00
C SER A 266 3.55 35.28 30.24
N VAL A 267 4.44 35.21 31.24
CA VAL A 267 4.99 33.94 31.70
C VAL A 267 3.90 33.23 32.50
N PRO A 268 3.55 31.97 32.16
CA PRO A 268 2.57 31.21 32.93
C PRO A 268 2.95 31.10 34.40
N ASP A 269 1.95 31.04 35.28
CA ASP A 269 2.18 30.87 36.71
C ASP A 269 2.97 29.56 36.95
N PRO A 270 4.14 29.61 37.62
CA PRO A 270 4.92 28.41 37.91
C PRO A 270 4.17 27.39 38.78
N ASP A 271 3.15 27.82 39.52
CA ASP A 271 2.37 26.99 40.44
C ASP A 271 1.21 26.27 39.73
N GLU A 272 0.87 26.71 38.51
CA GLU A 272 -0.19 26.11 37.72
C GLU A 272 0.36 25.09 36.69
N PRO A 273 -0.35 23.97 36.47
CA PRO A 273 -0.02 23.06 35.39
C PRO A 273 -0.21 23.77 34.05
N LEU A 274 0.76 23.62 33.14
CA LEU A 274 0.63 24.18 31.80
C LEU A 274 -0.45 23.44 31.05
N ASP A 275 -1.33 24.19 30.40
CA ASP A 275 -2.37 23.67 29.52
C ASP A 275 -1.77 22.79 28.40
N GLU A 276 -2.09 21.49 28.45
CA GLU A 276 -1.63 20.49 27.48
C GLU A 276 -2.07 20.81 26.04
N SER A 277 -3.20 21.49 25.84
CA SER A 277 -3.71 21.83 24.51
C SER A 277 -2.84 22.84 23.76
N ARG A 278 -1.98 23.57 24.50
CA ARG A 278 -1.05 24.57 23.97
C ARG A 278 0.35 24.02 23.75
N LYS A 279 0.63 22.78 24.18
CA LYS A 279 1.92 22.12 24.00
C LYS A 279 2.00 21.48 22.62
N GLN A 280 3.15 21.61 21.99
CA GLN A 280 3.50 20.91 20.76
C GLN A 280 4.85 20.21 20.91
N TYR A 281 4.82 18.89 20.82
CA TYR A 281 6.01 18.06 20.91
C TYR A 281 6.73 17.97 19.55
N PRO A 282 8.05 17.72 19.55
CA PRO A 282 8.81 17.64 18.33
C PRO A 282 8.41 16.41 17.50
N THR A 283 8.32 16.59 16.19
CA THR A 283 8.03 15.54 15.21
C THR A 283 9.25 14.65 14.98
N PHE A 284 10.45 15.23 15.01
CA PHE A 284 11.71 14.50 15.01
C PHE A 284 12.79 15.28 15.77
N PRO A 285 13.51 14.63 16.69
CA PRO A 285 14.75 15.14 17.27
C PRO A 285 15.97 14.63 16.49
N GLY A 286 17.09 15.34 16.59
CA GLY A 286 18.37 14.88 16.07
C GLY A 286 19.56 15.60 16.68
N ARG A 287 20.76 15.07 16.40
CA ARG A 287 22.02 15.62 16.92
C ARG A 287 23.08 15.66 15.83
N ILE A 288 23.82 16.76 15.78
CA ILE A 288 24.96 16.95 14.87
C ILE A 288 26.22 17.11 15.73
N GLY A 289 27.12 16.14 15.67
CA GLY A 289 28.24 16.09 16.60
C GLY A 289 27.78 16.00 18.07
N ARG A 290 28.58 16.57 18.99
CA ARG A 290 28.39 16.36 20.44
C ARG A 290 27.41 17.34 21.09
N ASP A 291 27.50 18.60 20.69
CA ASP A 291 26.90 19.73 21.40
C ASP A 291 25.88 20.49 20.53
N VAL A 292 25.43 19.90 19.43
CA VAL A 292 24.35 20.45 18.61
C VAL A 292 23.18 19.48 18.64
N ALA A 293 22.06 19.94 19.15
CA ALA A 293 20.79 19.22 19.13
C ALA A 293 19.77 20.06 18.35
N PHE A 294 18.93 19.41 17.57
CA PHE A 294 17.82 20.07 16.88
C PHE A 294 16.52 19.33 17.12
N PHE A 295 15.43 20.09 17.15
CA PHE A 295 14.08 19.60 17.37
C PHE A 295 13.17 20.24 16.35
N ALA A 296 12.57 19.42 15.49
CA ALA A 296 11.61 19.89 14.48
C ALA A 296 10.18 19.78 15.00
N PHE A 297 9.35 20.75 14.64
CA PHE A 297 7.96 20.84 15.06
C PHE A 297 7.06 20.99 13.84
N ASN A 298 5.86 20.40 13.91
CA ASN A 298 4.82 20.51 12.88
C ASN A 298 4.11 21.88 12.93
N VAL A 299 4.90 22.94 12.81
CA VAL A 299 4.51 24.36 12.85
C VAL A 299 5.18 25.05 11.68
N ALA A 300 4.51 26.04 11.08
CA ALA A 300 5.12 26.85 10.03
C ALA A 300 6.30 27.63 10.62
N PRO A 301 7.44 27.74 9.92
CA PRO A 301 8.63 28.45 10.42
C PRO A 301 8.34 29.86 10.95
N ALA A 302 7.48 30.63 10.26
CA ALA A 302 7.12 31.99 10.65
C ALA A 302 6.32 32.05 11.97
N ASP A 303 5.58 31.00 12.29
CA ASP A 303 4.76 30.94 13.50
C ASP A 303 5.59 30.68 14.75
N LEU A 304 6.87 30.28 14.61
CA LEU A 304 7.76 30.02 15.75
C LEU A 304 7.87 31.21 16.72
N ALA A 305 7.75 32.44 16.19
CA ALA A 305 7.71 33.67 16.96
C ALA A 305 6.51 33.81 17.91
N ASN A 306 5.51 32.93 17.80
CA ASN A 306 4.31 32.85 18.65
C ASN A 306 4.42 31.77 19.73
N TYR A 307 5.56 31.08 19.84
CA TYR A 307 5.77 29.99 20.79
C TYR A 307 6.96 30.24 21.70
N TRP A 308 6.81 29.82 22.95
CA TRP A 308 7.93 29.59 23.86
C TRP A 308 8.58 28.25 23.54
N VAL A 309 9.90 28.22 23.48
CA VAL A 309 10.66 26.97 23.48
C VAL A 309 10.87 26.56 24.93
N VAL A 310 10.29 25.45 25.34
CA VAL A 310 10.33 24.99 26.73
C VAL A 310 11.31 23.83 26.88
N LEU A 311 12.21 23.96 27.85
CA LEU A 311 13.07 22.89 28.35
C LEU A 311 12.55 22.51 29.74
N GLU A 312 12.10 21.29 29.89
CA GLU A 312 11.51 20.78 31.14
C GLU A 312 12.32 19.58 31.65
N GLU A 313 12.53 19.55 32.96
CA GLU A 313 13.06 18.37 33.62
C GLU A 313 12.09 17.18 33.42
N PRO A 314 12.57 16.00 33.02
CA PRO A 314 11.69 14.84 32.88
C PRO A 314 10.97 14.54 34.20
N PRO A 315 9.70 14.11 34.15
CA PRO A 315 8.96 13.72 35.35
C PRO A 315 9.55 12.43 35.94
N ALA A 316 10.62 12.58 36.71
CA ALA A 316 11.36 11.48 37.32
C ALA A 316 10.75 11.06 38.68
N GLY A 317 9.42 10.99 38.72
CA GLY A 317 8.63 10.71 39.92
C GLY A 317 8.57 11.87 40.91
N TYR A 318 7.91 11.61 42.04
CA TYR A 318 7.77 12.60 43.11
C TYR A 318 9.09 12.73 43.87
N ARG A 319 9.68 13.93 43.89
CA ARG A 319 10.87 14.25 44.68
C ARG A 319 10.51 15.27 45.75
N PHE A 320 11.24 15.25 46.86
CA PHE A 320 11.03 16.16 47.98
C PHE A 320 12.39 16.73 48.43
N TYR A 321 12.50 18.05 48.50
CA TYR A 321 13.70 18.75 48.95
C TYR A 321 13.42 19.47 50.28
N SER A 322 14.21 19.17 51.30
CA SER A 322 14.29 20.01 52.51
C SER A 322 15.15 21.26 52.29
N ARG A 323 16.06 21.21 51.30
CA ARG A 323 16.94 22.31 50.89
C ARG A 323 17.12 22.27 49.37
N HIS A 324 16.92 23.39 48.69
CA HIS A 324 17.06 23.51 47.24
C HIS A 324 17.69 24.87 46.89
N ASP A 325 18.65 24.90 45.97
CA ASP A 325 19.40 26.11 45.56
C ASP A 325 20.00 26.93 46.72
N ASP A 326 20.62 26.25 47.70
CA ASP A 326 21.21 26.86 48.91
C ASP A 326 20.24 27.68 49.77
N GLN A 327 18.94 27.58 49.51
CA GLN A 327 17.89 28.09 50.36
C GLN A 327 17.32 26.92 51.18
N ASP A 328 17.34 27.07 52.51
CA ASP A 328 16.46 26.26 53.35
C ASP A 328 15.03 26.69 53.01
N ARG A 329 14.19 25.75 52.56
CA ARG A 329 12.76 26.03 52.53
C ARG A 329 12.35 26.15 54.00
N PRO A 330 11.81 27.30 54.46
CA PRO A 330 11.36 27.42 55.83
C PRO A 330 10.15 26.50 56.01
N ILE A 331 10.39 25.27 56.46
CA ILE A 331 9.32 24.35 56.82
C ILE A 331 8.73 24.91 58.12
N GLY A 332 7.54 25.48 58.03
CA GLY A 332 6.80 25.88 59.21
C GLY A 332 6.43 24.67 60.07
N SER A 333 5.74 24.90 61.19
CA SER A 333 5.07 23.81 61.90
C SER A 333 3.92 23.26 61.01
N VAL A 334 4.21 22.28 60.15
CA VAL A 334 3.21 21.59 59.34
C VAL A 334 2.38 20.62 60.18
N ALA A 335 1.07 20.63 59.96
CA ALA A 335 0.09 19.92 60.79
C ALA A 335 0.10 18.38 60.59
N ASP A 336 0.50 17.90 59.41
CA ASP A 336 0.56 16.49 59.07
C ASP A 336 1.62 16.19 57.99
N GLY A 337 1.77 14.90 57.68
CA GLY A 337 2.72 14.45 56.66
C GLY A 337 2.33 14.84 55.23
N ALA A 338 1.05 15.11 54.95
CA ALA A 338 0.60 15.53 53.62
C ALA A 338 0.99 16.99 53.35
N ALA A 339 0.82 17.87 54.33
CA ALA A 339 1.27 19.25 54.29
C ALA A 339 2.79 19.33 54.16
N HIS A 340 3.53 18.50 54.91
CA HIS A 340 4.98 18.41 54.77
C HIS A 340 5.41 17.97 53.37
N ALA A 341 4.75 16.96 52.80
CA ALA A 341 5.01 16.50 51.45
C ALA A 341 4.73 17.60 50.41
N LEU A 342 3.62 18.33 50.52
CA LEU A 342 3.28 19.42 49.60
C LEU A 342 4.32 20.56 49.66
N GLU A 343 4.74 20.96 50.86
CA GLU A 343 5.74 22.04 51.03
C GLU A 343 7.15 21.64 50.56
N THR A 344 7.53 20.38 50.77
CA THR A 344 8.84 19.88 50.35
C THR A 344 8.86 19.39 48.91
N PHE A 345 7.70 19.34 48.23
CA PHE A 345 7.61 18.83 46.86
C PHE A 345 8.53 19.59 45.91
N ALA A 346 9.40 18.84 45.25
CA ALA A 346 10.30 19.31 44.21
C ALA A 346 9.51 19.54 42.93
N ARG A 347 9.23 20.81 42.64
CA ARG A 347 8.53 21.18 41.41
C ARG A 347 9.48 20.98 40.22
N PRO A 348 8.98 20.48 39.07
CA PRO A 348 9.79 20.37 37.87
C PRO A 348 10.40 21.72 37.47
N VAL A 349 11.69 21.73 37.18
CA VAL A 349 12.35 22.92 36.63
C VAL A 349 11.95 23.07 35.16
N ARG A 350 11.44 24.24 34.80
CA ARG A 350 11.06 24.60 33.43
C ARG A 350 11.76 25.90 33.05
N VAL A 351 12.38 25.90 31.88
CA VAL A 351 12.97 27.09 31.26
C VAL A 351 12.21 27.37 29.98
N MET A 352 11.67 28.58 29.86
CA MET A 352 10.96 29.04 28.66
C MET A 352 11.81 30.08 27.95
N ILE A 353 12.10 29.85 26.67
CA ILE A 353 12.96 30.70 25.84
C ILE A 353 12.11 31.31 24.72
N GLY A 354 12.15 32.64 24.59
CA GLY A 354 11.50 33.37 23.51
C GLY A 354 11.62 34.90 23.69
N LYS A 355 11.26 35.71 22.69
CA LYS A 355 10.77 35.32 21.35
C LYS A 355 11.89 34.77 20.49
N LEU A 356 11.63 33.65 19.80
CA LEU A 356 12.57 33.09 18.83
C LEU A 356 12.18 33.56 17.43
N GLU A 357 13.12 34.20 16.73
CA GLU A 357 12.95 34.55 15.31
C GLU A 357 13.69 33.52 14.44
N LEU A 358 13.25 33.38 13.18
CA LEU A 358 13.99 32.61 12.19
C LEU A 358 15.31 33.32 11.89
N ALA A 359 16.41 32.57 11.90
CA ALA A 359 17.74 33.08 11.60
C ALA A 359 18.06 33.14 10.10
#